data_AF-A0A067GHM1-F1
#
_entry.id   AF-A0A067GHM1-F1
#
_cell.length_a   1.000
_cell.length_b   1.000
_cell.length_c   1.000
_cell.angle_alpha   90.00
_cell.angle_beta   90.00
_cell.angle_gamma   90.00
#
_symmetry.space_group_name_H-M   'P 1'
#
loop_
_entity.id
_entity.type
_entity.pdbx_description
1 polymer ?
#
loop_
_entity_poly.entity_id
_entity_poly.type
_entity_poly.pdbx_seq_one_letter_code
_entity_poly.pdbx_strand_id
1 'polypeptide(L)'
;ARAFYGFQIAMENIHSEMYSLLLETYIKDSKEKHRLFNAIENIPCVAQKAKWALDWIHSSDSFAERLVGFACVEGIFFSGSFCAIFWLKKRGLMPGLTFSNELISRDEGLHCDFACLLYSLLRKRLHWQKVHHMVHEAVEIETQFVCEALPCALIGMNSSLMSQYIKFVADRLLVHIHQCSLFIIACVKGIARAGLFFPFLLSGCIRVPEEVQCGKSF
;
A
#
# COMPACT_ATOMS: atom_id res chain seq x y z
N ALA A 1 -8.59 12.06 -16.91
CA ALA A 1 -7.30 11.50 -16.46
C ALA A 1 -6.27 12.58 -16.11
N ARG A 2 -5.86 13.47 -17.04
CA ARG A 2 -4.82 14.48 -16.76
C ARG A 2 -5.09 15.37 -15.54
N ALA A 3 -6.33 15.84 -15.36
CA ALA A 3 -6.70 16.64 -14.20
C ALA A 3 -6.53 15.89 -12.87
N PHE A 4 -6.83 14.58 -12.84
CA PHE A 4 -6.64 13.74 -11.65
C PHE A 4 -5.15 13.66 -11.29
N TYR A 5 -4.30 13.31 -12.26
CA TYR A 5 -2.85 13.26 -12.02
C TYR A 5 -2.26 14.62 -11.63
N GLY A 6 -2.76 15.72 -12.18
CA GLY A 6 -2.36 17.06 -11.75
C GLY A 6 -2.65 17.34 -10.28
N PHE A 7 -3.82 16.89 -9.79
CA PHE A 7 -4.18 17.03 -8.38
C PHE A 7 -3.42 16.05 -7.49
N GLN A 8 -3.24 14.80 -7.93
CA GLN A 8 -2.44 13.80 -7.23
C GLN A 8 -1.02 14.31 -6.98
N ILE A 9 -0.34 14.88 -7.99
CA ILE A 9 1.01 15.45 -7.83
C ILE A 9 1.04 16.54 -6.75
N ALA A 10 0.02 17.40 -6.71
CA ALA A 10 -0.08 18.44 -5.68
C ALA A 10 -0.27 17.83 -4.28
N MET A 11 -1.12 16.81 -4.17
CA MET A 11 -1.34 16.11 -2.89
C MET A 11 -0.11 15.35 -2.41
N GLU A 12 0.64 14.70 -3.30
CA GLU A 12 1.89 14.02 -2.93
C GLU A 12 2.96 14.99 -2.40
N ASN A 13 3.00 16.23 -2.92
CA ASN A 13 3.87 17.26 -2.35
C ASN A 13 3.46 17.62 -0.92
N ILE A 14 2.15 17.69 -0.65
CA ILE A 14 1.62 17.91 0.70
C ILE A 14 1.96 16.72 1.60
N HIS A 15 1.84 15.48 1.11
CA HIS A 15 2.24 14.29 1.87
C HIS A 15 3.71 14.35 2.28
N SER A 16 4.59 14.73 1.34
CA SER A 16 6.02 14.90 1.58
C SER A 16 6.33 15.99 2.63
N GLU A 17 5.67 17.14 2.55
CA GLU A 17 5.79 18.21 3.55
C GLU A 17 5.32 17.73 4.93
N MET A 18 4.18 17.05 4.99
CA MET A 18 3.63 16.51 6.24
C MET A 18 4.58 15.51 6.90
N TYR A 19 5.16 14.57 6.14
CA TYR A 19 6.15 13.64 6.68
C TYR A 19 7.43 14.35 7.14
N SER A 20 7.89 15.34 6.39
CA SER A 20 9.06 16.15 6.77
C SER A 20 8.83 16.88 8.09
N LEU A 21 7.66 17.52 8.25
CA LEU A 21 7.27 18.20 9.49
C LEU A 21 7.19 17.23 10.68
N LEU A 22 6.64 16.03 10.49
CA LEU A 22 6.58 15.00 11.54
C LEU A 22 7.99 14.55 11.97
N LEU A 23 8.89 14.30 11.01
CA LEU A 23 10.29 13.95 11.28
C LEU A 23 11.01 15.07 12.03
N GLU A 24 10.84 16.32 11.61
CA GLU A 24 11.42 17.48 12.31
C GLU A 24 10.90 17.63 13.73
N THR A 25 9.62 17.33 13.93
CA THR A 25 8.97 17.43 15.23
C THR A 25 9.46 16.34 16.17
N TYR A 26 9.55 15.09 15.73
CA TYR A 26 9.84 13.95 16.60
C TYR A 26 11.34 13.63 16.74
N ILE A 27 12.14 13.89 15.71
CA ILE A 27 13.58 13.58 15.71
C ILE A 27 14.38 14.86 15.96
N LYS A 28 14.93 14.99 17.18
CA LYS A 28 15.69 16.17 17.59
C LYS A 28 17.17 16.12 17.18
N ASP A 29 17.75 14.92 17.13
CA ASP A 29 19.13 14.75 16.67
C ASP A 29 19.23 15.03 15.17
N SER A 30 20.05 16.02 14.81
CA SER A 30 20.27 16.44 13.44
C SER A 30 20.94 15.34 12.60
N LYS A 31 21.84 14.56 13.20
CA LYS A 31 22.54 13.48 12.49
C LYS A 31 21.59 12.35 12.14
N GLU A 32 20.80 11.89 13.11
CA GLU A 32 19.79 10.87 12.88
C GLU A 32 18.71 11.35 11.90
N LYS A 33 18.28 12.60 12.02
CA LYS A 33 17.34 13.23 11.08
C LYS A 33 17.89 13.19 9.64
N HIS A 34 19.13 13.60 9.42
CA HIS A 34 19.76 13.57 8.11
C HIS A 34 19.86 12.15 7.54
N ARG A 35 20.17 11.16 8.38
CA ARG A 35 20.19 9.74 8.00
C ARG A 35 18.80 9.26 7.54
N LEU A 36 17.74 9.63 8.27
CA LEU A 36 16.36 9.25 7.97
C LEU A 36 15.80 9.95 6.73
N PHE A 37 16.16 11.21 6.47
CA PHE A 37 15.80 11.89 5.22
C PHE A 37 16.42 11.22 3.99
N ASN A 38 17.62 10.66 4.14
CA ASN A 38 18.30 9.90 3.08
C ASN A 38 18.07 8.39 3.21
N ALA A 39 16.86 7.98 3.64
CA ALA A 39 16.56 6.57 3.93
C ALA A 39 16.75 5.63 2.73
N ILE A 40 16.54 6.08 1.50
CA ILE A 40 16.77 5.26 0.30
C ILE A 40 18.24 4.81 0.21
N GLU A 41 19.18 5.66 0.61
CA GLU A 41 20.62 5.37 0.58
C GLU A 41 21.07 4.61 1.84
N ASN A 42 20.42 4.88 2.98
CA ASN A 42 20.88 4.44 4.29
C ASN A 42 20.11 3.24 4.87
N ILE A 43 18.96 2.86 4.30
CA ILE A 43 18.09 1.80 4.82
C ILE A 43 17.80 0.78 3.70
N PRO A 44 18.43 -0.41 3.74
CA PRO A 44 18.36 -1.39 2.65
C PRO A 44 16.95 -1.79 2.23
N CYS A 45 16.00 -1.93 3.17
CA CYS A 45 14.62 -2.28 2.83
C CYS A 45 13.88 -1.15 2.11
N VAL A 46 14.24 0.11 2.36
CA VAL A 46 13.70 1.27 1.62
C VAL A 46 14.33 1.32 0.22
N ALA A 47 15.63 1.05 0.11
CA ALA A 47 16.34 0.95 -1.17
C ALA A 47 15.71 -0.14 -2.07
N GLN A 48 15.37 -1.30 -1.51
CA GLN A 48 14.74 -2.41 -2.23
C GLN A 48 13.35 -2.03 -2.78
N LYS A 49 12.51 -1.37 -1.96
CA LYS A 49 11.21 -0.83 -2.40
C LYS A 49 11.37 0.18 -3.53
N ALA A 50 12.29 1.14 -3.35
CA ALA A 50 12.57 2.17 -4.35
C ALA A 50 13.06 1.53 -5.65
N LYS A 51 13.96 0.55 -5.57
CA LYS A 51 14.44 -0.19 -6.74
C LYS A 51 13.30 -0.89 -7.48
N TRP A 52 12.45 -1.64 -6.77
CA TRP A 52 11.31 -2.32 -7.39
C TRP A 52 10.40 -1.32 -8.12
N ALA A 53 10.06 -0.19 -7.48
CA ALA A 53 9.24 0.84 -8.11
C ALA A 53 9.92 1.46 -9.35
N LEU A 54 11.21 1.78 -9.27
CA LEU A 54 11.99 2.35 -10.37
C LEU A 54 12.11 1.40 -11.56
N ASP A 55 12.28 0.11 -11.31
CA ASP A 55 12.37 -0.91 -12.35
C ASP A 55 11.09 -0.92 -13.19
N TRP A 56 9.91 -0.78 -12.57
CA TRP A 56 8.64 -0.68 -13.31
C TRP A 56 8.42 0.68 -13.98
N ILE A 57 8.71 1.78 -13.28
CA ILE A 57 8.52 3.14 -13.81
C ILE A 57 9.35 3.35 -15.07
N HIS A 58 10.61 2.91 -15.05
CA HIS A 58 11.54 3.07 -16.16
C HIS A 58 11.49 1.92 -17.17
N SER A 59 10.65 0.90 -16.93
CA SER A 59 10.54 -0.18 -17.89
C SER A 59 9.97 0.31 -19.22
N SER A 60 10.61 -0.13 -20.31
CA SER A 60 10.09 -0.06 -21.67
C SER A 60 8.86 -0.94 -21.92
N ASP A 61 8.39 -1.65 -20.88
CA ASP A 61 7.22 -2.52 -20.94
C ASP A 61 5.91 -1.76 -21.23
N SER A 62 4.81 -2.50 -21.33
CA SER A 62 3.51 -1.97 -21.71
C SER A 62 2.98 -0.95 -20.69
N PHE A 63 2.12 -0.02 -21.13
CA PHE A 63 1.41 0.90 -20.23
C PHE A 63 0.58 0.15 -19.17
N ALA A 64 0.02 -1.02 -19.51
CA ALA A 64 -0.72 -1.88 -18.59
C ALA A 64 0.17 -2.36 -17.42
N GLU A 65 1.44 -2.63 -17.69
CA GLU A 65 2.42 -3.06 -16.71
C GLU A 65 2.77 -1.94 -15.73
N ARG A 66 3.10 -0.75 -16.27
CA ARG A 66 3.34 0.43 -15.43
C ARG A 66 2.15 0.77 -14.56
N LEU A 67 0.93 0.57 -15.06
CA LEU A 67 -0.29 0.86 -14.31
C LEU A 67 -0.54 -0.14 -13.16
N VAL A 68 -0.26 -1.43 -13.37
CA VAL A 68 -0.32 -2.43 -12.28
C VAL A 68 0.80 -2.17 -11.26
N GLY A 69 2.01 -1.88 -11.72
CA GLY A 69 3.12 -1.51 -10.83
C GLY A 69 2.78 -0.28 -9.98
N PHE A 70 2.20 0.75 -10.61
CA PHE A 70 1.71 1.95 -9.92
C PHE A 70 0.61 1.61 -8.90
N ALA A 71 -0.38 0.79 -9.26
CA ALA A 71 -1.42 0.37 -8.31
C ALA A 71 -0.85 -0.41 -7.10
N CYS A 72 0.22 -1.18 -7.28
CA CYS A 72 0.92 -1.82 -6.17
C CYS A 72 1.67 -0.81 -5.28
N VAL A 73 2.26 0.24 -5.85
CA VAL A 73 2.92 1.31 -5.09
C VAL A 73 1.91 2.05 -4.21
N GLU A 74 0.78 2.49 -4.77
CA GLU A 74 -0.23 3.25 -4.03
C GLU A 74 -1.06 2.36 -3.08
N GLY A 75 -1.23 1.07 -3.42
CA GLY A 75 -2.17 0.17 -2.73
C GLY A 75 -1.55 -0.83 -1.76
N ILE A 76 -0.38 -1.40 -2.09
CA ILE A 76 0.26 -2.47 -1.30
C ILE A 76 1.43 -1.91 -0.50
N PHE A 77 2.33 -1.16 -1.14
CA PHE A 77 3.43 -0.53 -0.42
C PHE A 77 2.88 0.47 0.61
N PHE A 78 3.56 0.52 1.75
CA PHE A 78 3.18 1.33 2.93
C PHE A 78 1.86 0.94 3.60
N SER A 79 1.08 0.00 3.07
CA SER A 79 -0.15 -0.49 3.70
C SER A 79 0.12 -1.01 5.13
N GLY A 80 1.26 -1.67 5.35
CA GLY A 80 1.69 -2.13 6.67
C GLY A 80 2.00 -0.97 7.62
N SER A 81 2.67 0.07 7.13
CA SER A 81 2.96 1.29 7.89
C SER A 81 1.69 2.04 8.30
N PHE A 82 0.73 2.20 7.38
CA PHE A 82 -0.55 2.84 7.69
C PHE A 82 -1.30 2.08 8.78
N CYS A 83 -1.35 0.75 8.68
CA CYS A 83 -1.95 -0.13 9.69
C CYS A 83 -1.23 0.00 11.05
N ALA A 84 0.09 0.05 11.04
CA ALA A 84 0.90 0.24 12.24
C ALA A 84 0.64 1.59 12.95
N ILE A 85 0.43 2.67 12.20
CA ILE A 85 0.09 3.96 12.79
C ILE A 85 -1.36 3.97 13.30
N PHE A 86 -2.31 3.34 12.59
CA PHE A 86 -3.67 3.14 13.13
C PHE A 86 -3.68 2.33 14.44
N TRP A 87 -2.72 1.42 14.63
CA TRP A 87 -2.56 0.72 15.91
C TRP A 87 -2.25 1.67 17.07
N LEU A 88 -1.44 2.70 16.83
CA LEU A 88 -1.20 3.76 17.80
C LEU A 88 -2.47 4.59 18.07
N LYS A 89 -3.27 4.86 17.03
CA LYS A 89 -4.57 5.55 17.17
C LYS A 89 -5.50 4.80 18.10
N LYS A 90 -5.60 3.48 17.96
CA LYS A 90 -6.43 2.62 18.83
C LYS A 90 -6.01 2.73 20.31
N ARG A 91 -4.74 3.01 20.57
CA ARG A 91 -4.18 3.21 21.92
C ARG A 91 -4.27 4.65 22.40
N GLY A 92 -4.86 5.56 21.63
CA GLY A 92 -4.99 6.98 21.97
C GLY A 92 -3.65 7.74 21.91
N LEU A 93 -2.69 7.27 21.13
CA LEU A 93 -1.35 7.84 21.06
C LEU A 93 -1.14 8.68 19.79
N MET A 94 -0.30 9.70 19.90
CA MET A 94 0.19 10.51 18.76
C MET A 94 -0.94 11.06 17.87
N PRO A 95 -1.84 11.92 18.41
CA PRO A 95 -3.04 12.38 17.70
C PRO A 95 -2.71 13.11 16.38
N GLY A 96 -1.63 13.90 16.34
CA GLY A 96 -1.20 14.58 15.11
C GLY A 96 -0.76 13.60 14.01
N LEU A 97 0.11 12.65 14.36
CA LEU A 97 0.57 11.58 13.46
C LEU A 97 -0.58 10.71 12.95
N THR A 98 -1.48 10.32 13.85
CA THR A 98 -2.58 9.40 13.49
C THR A 98 -3.66 10.08 12.67
N PHE A 99 -3.88 11.38 12.86
CA PHE A 99 -4.77 12.17 12.03
C PHE A 99 -4.20 12.39 10.62
N SER A 100 -2.93 12.80 10.50
CA SER A 100 -2.31 12.94 9.18
C SER A 100 -2.25 11.60 8.43
N ASN A 101 -1.95 10.50 9.14
CA ASN A 101 -2.00 9.15 8.59
C ASN A 101 -3.38 8.78 8.02
N GLU A 102 -4.47 9.15 8.69
CA GLU A 102 -5.82 8.91 8.18
C GLU A 102 -6.09 9.65 6.87
N LEU A 103 -5.65 10.90 6.76
CA LEU A 103 -5.80 11.70 5.55
C LEU A 103 -4.97 11.16 4.39
N ILE A 104 -3.67 10.92 4.63
CA ILE A 104 -2.75 10.42 3.59
C ILE A 104 -3.23 9.05 3.12
N SER A 105 -3.52 8.13 4.05
CA SER A 105 -3.96 6.77 3.69
C SER A 105 -5.30 6.75 2.93
N ARG A 106 -6.21 7.69 3.19
CA ARG A 106 -7.41 7.90 2.35
C ARG A 106 -7.03 8.30 0.93
N ASP A 107 -6.10 9.24 0.78
CA ASP A 107 -5.69 9.79 -0.50
C ASP A 107 -4.95 8.72 -1.34
N GLU A 108 -4.07 7.92 -0.74
CA GLU A 108 -3.45 6.74 -1.37
C GLU A 108 -4.49 5.71 -1.85
N GLY A 109 -5.53 5.50 -1.05
CA GLY A 109 -6.67 4.65 -1.44
C GLY A 109 -7.35 5.16 -2.71
N LEU A 110 -7.59 6.47 -2.80
CA LEU A 110 -8.17 7.10 -3.98
C LEU A 110 -7.25 7.00 -5.22
N HIS A 111 -5.95 7.15 -5.04
CA HIS A 111 -4.97 6.99 -6.13
C HIS A 111 -4.93 5.55 -6.64
N CYS A 112 -4.94 4.57 -5.73
CA CYS A 112 -5.02 3.15 -6.06
C CYS A 112 -6.32 2.81 -6.83
N ASP A 113 -7.47 3.30 -6.36
CA ASP A 113 -8.76 3.11 -7.02
C ASP A 113 -8.76 3.72 -8.44
N PHE A 114 -8.12 4.88 -8.60
CA PHE A 114 -7.98 5.51 -9.90
C PHE A 114 -7.09 4.71 -10.85
N ALA A 115 -5.99 4.12 -10.36
CA ALA A 115 -5.16 3.21 -11.15
C ALA A 115 -5.96 1.97 -11.61
N CYS A 116 -6.77 1.39 -10.71
CA CYS A 116 -7.65 0.28 -11.02
C CYS A 116 -8.70 0.65 -12.08
N LEU A 117 -9.31 1.82 -11.95
CA LEU A 117 -10.26 2.35 -12.93
C LEU A 117 -9.61 2.48 -14.31
N LEU A 118 -8.44 3.11 -14.39
CA LEU A 118 -7.71 3.23 -15.66
C LEU A 118 -7.38 1.86 -16.26
N TYR A 119 -7.00 0.88 -15.43
CA TYR A 119 -6.69 -0.48 -15.89
C TYR A 119 -7.92 -1.18 -16.44
N SER A 120 -9.08 -0.97 -15.80
CA SER A 120 -10.36 -1.52 -16.26
C SER A 120 -10.75 -1.02 -17.66
N LEU A 121 -10.34 0.21 -18.01
CA LEU A 121 -10.61 0.84 -19.31
C LEU A 121 -9.63 0.41 -20.42
N LEU A 122 -8.57 -0.36 -20.10
CA LEU A 122 -7.63 -0.85 -21.09
C LEU A 122 -8.26 -1.92 -22.00
N ARG A 123 -8.07 -1.74 -23.31
CA ARG A 123 -8.44 -2.75 -24.31
C ARG A 123 -7.55 -3.99 -24.27
N LYS A 124 -6.24 -3.79 -24.06
CA LYS A 124 -5.25 -4.87 -23.92
C LYS A 124 -4.73 -4.88 -22.49
N ARG A 125 -5.22 -5.83 -21.70
CA ARG A 125 -4.78 -6.05 -20.32
C ARG A 125 -3.58 -6.99 -20.29
N LEU A 126 -2.90 -7.04 -19.15
CA LEU A 126 -1.83 -8.01 -18.93
C LEU A 126 -2.42 -9.41 -18.75
N HIS A 127 -1.61 -10.41 -19.08
CA HIS A 127 -1.93 -11.79 -18.73
C HIS A 127 -1.91 -11.95 -17.20
N TRP A 128 -2.87 -12.70 -16.65
CA TRP A 128 -3.08 -12.82 -15.20
C TRP A 128 -1.82 -13.26 -14.44
N GLN A 129 -1.01 -14.15 -15.02
CA GLN A 129 0.26 -14.61 -14.41
C GLN A 129 1.23 -13.47 -14.13
N LYS A 130 1.33 -12.51 -15.07
CA LYS A 130 2.21 -11.35 -14.92
C LYS A 130 1.69 -10.44 -13.80
N VAL A 131 0.38 -10.21 -13.75
CA VAL A 131 -0.23 -9.43 -12.67
C VAL A 131 0.00 -10.08 -11.31
N HIS A 132 -0.23 -11.39 -11.20
CA HIS A 132 -0.02 -12.14 -9.96
C HIS A 132 1.44 -12.12 -9.52
N HIS A 133 2.40 -12.24 -10.45
CA HIS A 133 3.82 -12.13 -10.16
C HIS A 133 4.17 -10.77 -9.55
N MET A 134 3.74 -9.68 -10.19
CA MET A 134 4.02 -8.32 -9.72
C MET A 134 3.41 -8.06 -8.34
N VAL A 135 2.17 -8.51 -8.12
CA VAL A 135 1.49 -8.38 -6.82
C VAL A 135 2.18 -9.22 -5.75
N HIS A 136 2.62 -10.43 -6.08
CA HIS A 136 3.36 -11.29 -5.16
C HIS A 136 4.67 -10.65 -4.70
N GLU A 137 5.49 -10.14 -5.63
CA GLU A 137 6.75 -9.46 -5.30
C GLU A 137 6.50 -8.24 -4.39
N ALA A 138 5.47 -7.44 -4.69
CA ALA A 138 5.12 -6.28 -3.86
C ALA A 138 4.72 -6.71 -2.43
N VAL A 139 3.96 -7.79 -2.29
CA VAL A 139 3.57 -8.35 -0.97
C VAL A 139 4.77 -8.87 -0.19
N GLU A 140 5.71 -9.56 -0.84
CA GLU A 140 6.91 -10.07 -0.19
C GLU A 140 7.77 -8.91 0.34
N ILE A 141 8.01 -7.90 -0.50
CA ILE A 141 8.80 -6.72 -0.13
C ILE A 141 8.13 -5.95 1.03
N GLU A 142 6.82 -5.71 0.97
CA GLU A 142 6.11 -5.02 2.06
C GLU A 142 6.10 -5.83 3.36
N THR A 143 5.92 -7.15 3.25
CA THR A 143 5.93 -8.04 4.41
C THR A 143 7.30 -8.04 5.08
N GLN A 144 8.38 -8.17 4.29
CA GLN A 144 9.73 -8.10 4.80
C GLN A 144 9.99 -6.75 5.49
N PHE A 145 9.53 -5.66 4.90
CA PHE A 145 9.70 -4.33 5.47
C PHE A 145 9.06 -4.19 6.86
N VAL A 146 7.78 -4.55 7.03
CA VAL A 146 7.04 -4.29 8.29
C VAL A 146 7.18 -5.42 9.33
N CYS A 147 7.58 -6.62 8.93
CA CYS A 147 7.77 -7.74 9.86
C CYS A 147 9.23 -7.92 10.28
N GLU A 148 10.20 -7.58 9.44
CA GLU A 148 11.62 -7.85 9.68
C GLU A 148 12.45 -6.57 9.86
N ALA A 149 12.37 -5.63 8.91
CA ALA A 149 13.23 -4.45 8.93
C ALA A 149 12.76 -3.39 9.94
N LEU A 150 11.45 -3.18 10.04
CA LEU A 150 10.79 -2.35 11.04
C LEU A 150 9.71 -3.18 11.74
N PRO A 151 10.10 -4.13 12.62
CA PRO A 151 9.15 -5.10 13.16
C PRO A 151 7.99 -4.42 13.87
N CYS A 152 6.79 -4.59 13.33
CA CYS A 152 5.57 -4.10 13.97
C CYS A 152 5.36 -4.69 15.38
N ALA A 153 6.04 -5.80 15.69
CA ALA A 153 6.16 -6.35 17.05
C ALA A 153 6.68 -5.33 18.07
N LEU A 154 7.55 -4.39 17.68
CA LEU A 154 8.09 -3.36 18.57
C LEU A 154 7.01 -2.43 19.12
N ILE A 155 5.91 -2.26 18.40
CA ILE A 155 4.75 -1.45 18.84
C ILE A 155 3.61 -2.31 19.40
N GLY A 156 3.85 -3.62 19.59
CA GLY A 156 2.90 -4.57 20.16
C GLY A 156 1.92 -5.18 19.15
N MET A 157 2.23 -5.16 17.85
CA MET A 157 1.45 -5.88 16.83
C MET A 157 1.98 -7.29 16.62
N ASN A 158 1.16 -8.17 16.04
CA ASN A 158 1.56 -9.53 15.69
C ASN A 158 2.00 -9.59 14.22
N SER A 159 3.26 -9.96 13.96
CA SER A 159 3.81 -10.03 12.61
C SER A 159 3.04 -10.98 11.69
N SER A 160 2.56 -12.13 12.19
CA SER A 160 1.76 -13.06 11.39
C SER A 160 0.42 -12.46 10.96
N LEU A 161 -0.24 -11.69 11.84
CA LEU A 161 -1.45 -10.96 11.49
C LEU A 161 -1.17 -9.81 10.51
N MET A 162 -0.04 -9.12 10.65
CA MET A 162 0.39 -8.09 9.71
C MET A 162 0.64 -8.68 8.31
N SER A 163 1.32 -9.82 8.22
CA SER A 163 1.52 -10.53 6.95
C SER A 163 0.19 -10.96 6.31
N GLN A 164 -0.78 -11.42 7.10
CA GLN A 164 -2.12 -11.73 6.59
C GLN A 164 -2.86 -10.47 6.09
N TYR A 165 -2.70 -9.35 6.79
CA TYR A 165 -3.27 -8.08 6.38
C TYR A 165 -2.74 -7.61 5.02
N ILE A 166 -1.43 -7.67 4.80
CA ILE A 166 -0.82 -7.28 3.51
C ILE A 166 -1.36 -8.17 2.38
N LYS A 167 -1.45 -9.49 2.60
CA LYS A 167 -2.04 -10.43 1.65
C LYS A 167 -3.50 -10.12 1.35
N PHE A 168 -4.28 -9.76 2.36
CA PHE A 168 -5.67 -9.32 2.19
C PHE A 168 -5.77 -8.04 1.35
N VAL A 169 -4.91 -7.05 1.60
CA VAL A 169 -4.86 -5.80 0.81
C VAL A 169 -4.53 -6.11 -0.65
N ALA A 170 -3.60 -7.02 -0.90
CA ALA A 170 -3.23 -7.46 -2.24
C ALA A 170 -4.36 -8.22 -2.96
N ASP A 171 -5.03 -9.14 -2.28
CA ASP A 171 -6.21 -9.83 -2.86
C ASP A 171 -7.33 -8.85 -3.20
N ARG A 172 -7.52 -7.81 -2.37
CA ARG A 172 -8.48 -6.75 -2.67
C ARG A 172 -8.07 -5.96 -3.92
N LEU A 173 -6.79 -5.63 -4.08
CA LEU A 173 -6.29 -4.97 -5.29
C LEU A 173 -6.58 -5.83 -6.53
N LEU A 174 -6.25 -7.14 -6.47
CA LEU A 174 -6.51 -8.09 -7.55
C LEU A 174 -7.99 -8.10 -7.95
N VAL A 175 -8.91 -8.14 -6.97
CA VAL A 175 -10.35 -8.08 -7.24
C VAL A 175 -10.76 -6.78 -7.92
N HIS A 176 -10.22 -5.62 -7.51
CA HIS A 176 -10.54 -4.32 -8.13
C HIS A 176 -10.08 -4.22 -9.59
N ILE A 177 -9.02 -4.94 -9.97
CA ILE A 177 -8.58 -5.04 -11.38
C ILE A 177 -9.15 -6.26 -12.11
N HIS A 178 -10.19 -6.88 -11.55
CA HIS A 178 -10.90 -8.05 -12.08
C HIS A 178 -10.01 -9.29 -12.30
N GLN A 179 -9.07 -9.52 -11.38
CA GLN A 179 -8.26 -10.74 -11.30
C GLN A 179 -8.72 -11.61 -10.14
N CYS A 180 -8.39 -12.89 -10.20
CA CYS A 180 -8.67 -13.82 -9.11
C CYS A 180 -7.75 -13.55 -7.91
N SER A 181 -8.27 -13.72 -6.70
CA SER A 181 -7.44 -13.64 -5.49
C SER A 181 -6.31 -14.67 -5.53
N LEU A 182 -5.13 -14.26 -5.09
CA LEU A 182 -3.92 -15.08 -5.09
C LEU A 182 -3.73 -15.78 -3.74
N PHE A 183 -4.03 -15.11 -2.63
CA PHE A 183 -3.76 -15.61 -1.28
C PHE A 183 -4.98 -16.19 -0.57
N ILE A 184 -6.20 -15.89 -1.07
CA ILE A 184 -7.49 -16.38 -0.56
C ILE A 184 -7.61 -16.12 0.95
N ILE A 185 -7.28 -14.91 1.38
CA ILE A 185 -7.33 -14.53 2.79
C ILE A 185 -8.70 -13.90 3.11
N ALA A 186 -9.43 -14.51 4.05
CA ALA A 186 -10.65 -13.92 4.59
C ALA A 186 -10.33 -12.62 5.38
N CYS A 187 -11.23 -11.62 5.31
CA CYS A 187 -11.12 -10.35 6.05
C CYS A 187 -10.69 -10.64 7.50
N VAL A 188 -9.48 -10.20 7.89
CA VAL A 188 -8.83 -10.58 9.16
C VAL A 188 -9.66 -10.03 10.33
N LYS A 189 -10.54 -10.87 10.90
CA LYS A 189 -11.52 -10.49 11.92
C LYS A 189 -10.89 -9.78 13.13
N GLY A 190 -9.64 -10.11 13.48
CA GLY A 190 -8.89 -9.47 14.57
C GLY A 190 -8.50 -8.02 14.27
N ILE A 191 -8.17 -7.69 13.02
CA ILE A 191 -7.79 -6.34 12.58
C ILE A 191 -9.05 -5.50 12.31
N ALA A 192 -10.12 -6.12 11.79
CA ALA A 192 -11.42 -5.46 11.56
C ALA A 192 -12.08 -5.04 12.87
N ARG A 193 -12.10 -5.93 13.87
CA ARG A 193 -12.58 -5.61 15.23
C ARG A 193 -11.72 -4.57 15.95
N ALA A 194 -10.47 -4.37 15.50
CA ALA A 194 -9.57 -3.40 16.10
C ALA A 194 -9.74 -1.97 15.55
N GLY A 195 -10.63 -1.74 14.57
CA GLY A 195 -10.79 -0.44 13.94
C GLY A 195 -9.56 0.00 13.14
N LEU A 196 -8.71 -0.95 12.75
CA LEU A 196 -7.47 -0.74 11.99
C LEU A 196 -7.69 -0.86 10.47
N PHE A 197 -8.92 -1.18 10.07
CA PHE A 197 -9.31 -1.14 8.68
C PHE A 197 -9.52 0.31 8.26
N PHE A 198 -8.98 0.67 7.10
CA PHE A 198 -9.29 1.94 6.46
C PHE A 198 -10.82 2.06 6.35
N PRO A 199 -11.40 3.25 6.58
CA PRO A 199 -12.82 3.48 6.33
C PRO A 199 -13.27 3.05 4.91
N PHE A 200 -12.37 3.16 3.92
CA PHE A 200 -12.60 2.71 2.54
C PHE A 200 -12.42 1.19 2.32
N LEU A 201 -11.67 0.48 3.18
CA LEU A 201 -11.59 -0.99 3.16
C LEU A 201 -12.91 -1.64 3.65
N LEU A 202 -13.69 -0.97 4.49
CA LEU A 202 -14.92 -1.51 5.08
C LEU A 202 -16.11 -1.52 4.11
N SER A 203 -16.15 -0.61 3.14
CA SER A 203 -17.20 -0.55 2.11
C SER A 203 -17.27 -1.82 1.26
N GLY A 204 -16.18 -2.61 1.22
CA GLY A 204 -16.08 -3.89 0.49
C GLY A 204 -16.12 -5.17 1.33
N CYS A 205 -15.91 -5.15 2.66
CA CYS A 205 -15.96 -6.38 3.48
C CYS A 205 -17.40 -6.93 3.68
N ILE A 206 -18.45 -6.29 3.13
CA ILE A 206 -19.85 -6.74 3.28
C ILE A 206 -20.31 -7.70 2.15
N ARG A 207 -19.56 -7.86 1.06
CA ARG A 207 -19.88 -8.88 0.05
C ARG A 207 -18.61 -9.32 -0.69
N VAL A 208 -18.09 -10.48 -0.32
CA VAL A 208 -17.35 -11.31 -1.27
C VAL A 208 -18.43 -11.84 -2.22
N PRO A 209 -18.50 -11.43 -3.50
CA PRO A 209 -19.37 -12.11 -4.44
C PRO A 209 -18.85 -13.54 -4.56
N GLU A 210 -19.75 -14.52 -4.46
CA GLU A 210 -19.45 -15.91 -4.76
C GLU A 210 -18.70 -15.99 -6.10
N GLU A 211 -17.50 -16.58 -6.05
CA GLU A 211 -16.83 -17.20 -7.19
C GLU A 211 -16.59 -16.32 -8.44
N VAL A 212 -15.53 -15.50 -8.41
CA VAL A 212 -14.76 -15.28 -9.65
C VAL A 212 -13.85 -16.48 -9.83
N GLN A 213 -14.38 -17.57 -10.38
CA GLN A 213 -13.59 -18.73 -10.80
C GLN A 213 -12.73 -18.35 -12.02
N CYS A 214 -11.43 -18.61 -11.92
CA CYS A 214 -10.49 -18.44 -13.03
C CYS A 214 -10.89 -19.38 -14.19
N GLY A 215 -11.13 -18.84 -15.39
CA GLY A 215 -11.24 -19.66 -16.61
C GLY A 215 -12.41 -19.40 -17.56
N LYS A 216 -13.30 -18.42 -17.30
CA LYS A 216 -14.26 -18.01 -18.33
C LYS A 216 -13.72 -16.82 -19.11
N SER A 217 -13.18 -17.12 -20.29
CA SER A 217 -12.88 -16.16 -21.34
C SER A 217 -14.10 -15.27 -21.61
N PHE A 218 -13.91 -13.95 -21.51
CA PHE A 218 -14.76 -12.98 -22.20
C PHE A 218 -14.25 -12.78 -23.62
#